data_AF-A0A174KN07-F1
#
_entry.id   AF-A0A174KN07-F1
#
_cell.length_a   1.000
_cell.length_b   1.000
_cell.length_c   1.000
_cell.angle_alpha   90.00
_cell.angle_beta   90.00
_cell.angle_gamma   90.00
#
_symmetry.space_group_name_H-M   'P 1'
#
loop_
_entity.id
_entity.type
_entity.pdbx_description
1 polymer ?
#
loop_
_entity_poly.entity_id
_entity_poly.type
_entity_poly.pdbx_seq_one_letter_code
_entity_poly.pdbx_strand_id
1 'polypeptide(L)'
;MKKAAYISVTILEILCLAGAWAIQYFTRRKMGMARYVVYKNRSWEARYPMELLANGAVLLMAVLTVMLLLYFLRQRRNLTKTVWLMNAGMIALTSAYGGYTWMNSADEVRAYYFISAILGGVSLIQVVKTWIGMLVCRHGRQGMG
;
A
#
# COMPACT_ATOMS: atom_id res chain seq x y z
N MET A 1 -21.57 11.49 -4.74
CA MET A 1 -20.69 10.60 -5.52
C MET A 1 -19.30 10.40 -4.90
N LYS A 2 -18.62 11.45 -4.40
CA LYS A 2 -17.27 11.33 -3.79
C LYS A 2 -17.18 10.37 -2.59
N LYS A 3 -18.19 10.33 -1.71
CA LYS A 3 -18.22 9.41 -0.54
C LYS A 3 -18.37 7.94 -0.93
N ALA A 4 -19.24 7.64 -1.90
CA ALA A 4 -19.47 6.27 -2.36
C ALA A 4 -18.21 5.69 -3.03
N ALA A 5 -17.52 6.48 -3.86
CA ALA A 5 -16.24 6.10 -4.45
C ALA A 5 -15.15 5.88 -3.38
N TYR A 6 -15.13 6.70 -2.32
CA TYR A 6 -14.16 6.51 -1.22
C TYR A 6 -14.42 5.21 -0.45
N ILE A 7 -15.68 4.88 -0.21
CA ILE A 7 -16.09 3.64 0.45
C ILE A 7 -15.78 2.42 -0.42
N SER A 8 -16.08 2.47 -1.72
CA SER A 8 -15.78 1.35 -2.63
C SER A 8 -14.28 1.06 -2.73
N VAL A 9 -13.44 2.10 -2.78
CA VAL A 9 -11.98 1.95 -2.76
C VAL A 9 -11.51 1.35 -1.43
N THR A 10 -12.12 1.73 -0.31
CA THR A 10 -11.77 1.15 1.00
C THR A 10 -12.18 -0.32 1.10
N ILE A 11 -13.34 -0.69 0.55
CA ILE A 11 -13.76 -2.11 0.44
C ILE A 11 -12.77 -2.88 -0.44
N LEU A 12 -12.35 -2.30 -1.56
CA LEU A 12 -11.37 -2.91 -2.46
C LEU A 12 -10.04 -3.17 -1.74
N GLU A 13 -9.55 -2.24 -0.93
CA GLU A 13 -8.32 -2.45 -0.14
C GLU A 13 -8.46 -3.60 0.86
N ILE A 14 -9.58 -3.67 1.58
CA ILE A 14 -9.85 -4.77 2.52
C ILE A 14 -9.87 -6.10 1.77
N LEU A 15 -10.51 -6.16 0.60
CA LEU A 15 -10.53 -7.34 -0.25
C LEU A 15 -9.13 -7.70 -0.77
N CYS A 16 -8.31 -6.72 -1.15
CA CYS A 16 -6.93 -6.95 -1.55
C CYS A 16 -6.10 -7.53 -0.39
N LEU A 17 -6.21 -6.98 0.82
CA LEU A 17 -5.53 -7.49 2.01
C LEU A 17 -5.98 -8.92 2.35
N ALA A 18 -7.29 -9.19 2.29
CA ALA A 18 -7.83 -10.53 2.45
C ALA A 18 -7.32 -11.49 1.35
N GLY A 19 -7.19 -11.01 0.11
CA GLY A 19 -6.61 -11.74 -1.01
C GLY A 19 -5.14 -12.09 -0.79
N ALA A 20 -4.33 -11.15 -0.29
CA ALA A 20 -2.93 -11.42 0.06
C ALA A 20 -2.81 -12.52 1.13
N TRP A 21 -3.65 -12.45 2.17
CA TRP A 21 -3.74 -13.49 3.19
C TRP A 21 -4.17 -14.84 2.60
N ALA A 22 -5.19 -14.84 1.73
CA ALA A 22 -5.69 -16.05 1.09
C ALA A 22 -4.61 -16.70 0.20
N ILE A 23 -3.86 -15.91 -0.59
CA ILE A 23 -2.74 -16.41 -1.40
C ILE A 23 -1.68 -17.06 -0.50
N GLN A 24 -1.33 -16.43 0.62
CA GLN A 24 -0.38 -17.01 1.56
C GLN A 24 -0.89 -18.34 2.13
N TYR A 25 -2.16 -18.37 2.56
CA TYR A 25 -2.79 -19.55 3.13
C TYR A 25 -2.85 -20.72 2.14
N PHE A 26 -3.32 -20.46 0.91
CA PHE A 26 -3.40 -21.49 -0.13
C PHE A 26 -2.03 -21.93 -0.62
N THR A 27 -1.03 -21.03 -0.65
CA THR A 27 0.35 -21.40 -0.98
C THR A 27 0.94 -22.36 0.05
N ARG A 28 0.62 -22.20 1.34
CA ARG A 28 1.05 -23.15 2.37
C ARG A 28 0.25 -24.46 2.36
N ARG A 29 -1.06 -24.39 2.09
CA ARG A 29 -1.97 -25.53 2.27
C ARG A 29 -2.20 -26.37 1.02
N LYS A 30 -2.01 -25.82 -0.19
CA LYS A 30 -2.17 -26.53 -1.47
C LYS A 30 -0.87 -26.54 -2.27
N MET A 31 -0.29 -27.73 -2.44
CA MET A 31 0.94 -27.93 -3.22
C MET A 31 0.85 -27.43 -4.68
N GLY A 32 -0.34 -27.50 -5.30
CA GLY A 32 -0.54 -27.00 -6.66
C GLY A 32 -0.33 -25.48 -6.78
N MET A 33 -0.86 -24.71 -5.83
CA MET A 33 -0.65 -23.26 -5.81
C MET A 33 0.81 -22.93 -5.51
N ALA A 34 1.45 -23.68 -4.61
CA ALA A 34 2.88 -23.52 -4.34
C ALA A 34 3.75 -23.72 -5.58
N ARG A 35 3.47 -24.74 -6.40
CA ARG A 35 4.19 -24.98 -7.66
C ARG A 35 3.95 -23.87 -8.68
N TYR A 36 2.71 -23.41 -8.81
CA TYR A 36 2.37 -22.30 -9.72
C TYR A 36 3.10 -21.01 -9.34
N VAL A 37 3.08 -20.64 -8.05
CA VAL A 37 3.74 -19.44 -7.54
C VAL A 37 5.26 -19.51 -7.76
N VAL A 38 5.89 -20.65 -7.46
CA VAL A 38 7.34 -20.84 -7.69
C VAL A 38 7.70 -20.74 -9.18
N TYR A 39 6.90 -21.36 -10.06
CA TYR A 39 7.11 -21.26 -11.50
C TYR A 39 7.04 -19.81 -11.99
N LYS A 40 6.06 -19.03 -11.52
CA LYS A 40 5.92 -17.62 -11.88
C LYS A 40 7.04 -16.76 -11.31
N ASN A 41 7.45 -16.98 -10.05
CA ASN A 41 8.57 -16.26 -9.46
C ASN A 41 9.86 -16.49 -10.26
N ARG A 42 10.21 -17.74 -10.57
CA ARG A 42 11.40 -18.04 -11.39
C ARG A 42 11.36 -17.37 -12.75
N SER A 43 10.19 -17.36 -13.39
CA SER A 43 10.02 -16.66 -14.67
C SER A 43 10.16 -15.13 -14.55
N TRP A 44 9.90 -14.56 -13.37
CA TRP A 44 10.00 -13.13 -13.10
C TRP A 44 11.44 -12.74 -12.74
N GLU A 45 12.09 -13.50 -11.86
CA GLU A 45 13.51 -13.35 -11.52
C GLU A 45 14.41 -13.48 -12.76
N ALA A 46 14.07 -14.39 -13.68
CA ALA A 46 14.81 -14.56 -14.93
C ALA A 46 14.69 -13.37 -15.90
N ARG A 47 13.67 -12.52 -15.76
CA ARG A 47 13.39 -11.40 -16.68
C ARG A 47 13.65 -10.03 -16.07
N TYR A 48 13.52 -9.90 -14.76
CA TYR A 48 13.57 -8.64 -14.06
C TYR A 48 14.40 -8.76 -12.78
N PRO A 49 15.21 -7.74 -12.45
CA PRO A 49 15.89 -7.68 -11.17
C PRO A 49 14.86 -7.35 -10.08
N MET A 50 14.15 -8.37 -9.61
CA MET A 50 13.00 -8.22 -8.72
C MET A 50 13.35 -7.62 -7.36
N GLU A 51 14.58 -7.84 -6.88
CA GLU A 51 15.07 -7.20 -5.64
C GLU A 51 15.23 -5.69 -5.80
N LEU A 52 15.81 -5.23 -6.91
CA LEU A 52 15.95 -3.81 -7.23
C LEU A 52 14.58 -3.14 -7.38
N LEU A 53 13.62 -3.83 -8.02
CA LEU A 53 12.25 -3.32 -8.16
C LEU A 53 11.53 -3.22 -6.82
N ALA A 54 11.64 -4.25 -5.97
CA ALA A 54 11.02 -4.23 -4.63
C ALA A 54 11.61 -3.13 -3.75
N ASN A 55 12.94 -3.02 -3.70
CA ASN A 55 13.63 -1.99 -2.92
C ASN A 55 13.34 -0.58 -3.47
N GLY A 56 13.35 -0.42 -4.79
CA GLY A 56 12.98 0.83 -5.45
C GLY A 56 11.55 1.25 -5.16
N ALA A 57 10.61 0.30 -5.17
CA ALA A 57 9.21 0.56 -4.84
C ALA A 57 9.02 0.97 -3.38
N VAL A 58 9.69 0.31 -2.43
CA VAL A 58 9.67 0.71 -1.01
C VAL A 58 10.27 2.10 -0.82
N LEU A 59 11.41 2.38 -1.45
CA LEU A 59 12.05 3.70 -1.38
C LEU A 59 11.13 4.80 -1.91
N LEU A 60 10.52 4.57 -3.09
CA LEU A 60 9.56 5.50 -3.69
C LEU A 60 8.37 5.76 -2.76
N MET A 61 7.79 4.68 -2.21
CA MET A 61 6.68 4.78 -1.27
C MET A 61 7.06 5.53 0.01
N ALA A 62 8.25 5.28 0.56
CA ALA A 62 8.76 5.98 1.73
C ALA A 62 8.91 7.49 1.45
N VAL A 63 9.49 7.87 0.30
CA VAL A 63 9.64 9.28 -0.11
C VAL A 63 8.28 9.96 -0.25
N LEU A 64 7.32 9.32 -0.94
CA LEU A 64 5.97 9.86 -1.11
C LEU A 64 5.26 10.05 0.24
N THR A 65 5.35 9.06 1.12
CA THR A 65 4.75 9.11 2.45
C THR A 65 5.38 10.20 3.30
N VAL A 66 6.71 10.34 3.32
CA VAL A 66 7.41 11.43 4.04
C VAL A 66 7.03 12.80 3.50
N MET A 67 6.99 12.98 2.17
CA MET A 67 6.58 14.24 1.54
C MET A 67 5.16 14.63 1.97
N LEU A 68 4.24 13.67 2.00
CA LEU A 68 2.87 13.90 2.47
C LEU A 68 2.78 14.23 3.96
N LEU A 69 3.59 13.55 4.77
CA LEU A 69 3.65 13.76 6.21
C LEU A 69 4.19 15.16 6.53
N LEU A 70 5.22 15.62 5.82
CA LEU A 70 5.74 16.99 5.94
C LEU A 70 4.69 18.03 5.56
N TYR A 71 3.96 17.79 4.46
CA TYR A 71 2.85 18.65 4.05
C TYR A 71 1.75 18.70 5.12
N PHE A 72 1.39 17.55 5.69
CA PHE A 72 0.44 17.44 6.79
C PHE A 72 0.90 18.18 8.05
N LEU A 73 2.16 18.01 8.46
CA LEU A 73 2.73 18.68 9.63
C LEU A 73 2.74 20.20 9.47
N ARG A 74 3.01 20.71 8.27
CA ARG A 74 2.94 22.15 7.97
C ARG A 74 1.52 22.70 8.08
N GLN A 75 0.52 21.88 7.77
CA GLN A 75 -0.90 22.25 7.80
C GLN A 75 -1.61 21.89 9.12
N ARG A 76 -0.93 21.23 10.08
CA ARG A 76 -1.48 20.61 11.31
C ARG A 76 -2.43 21.48 12.13
N ARG A 77 -2.27 22.81 12.07
CA ARG A 77 -3.09 23.78 12.81
C ARG A 77 -4.54 23.91 12.32
N ASN A 78 -4.87 23.44 11.12
CA ASN A 78 -6.17 23.66 10.48
C ASN A 78 -6.90 22.37 10.04
N LEU A 79 -6.55 21.20 10.59
CA LEU A 79 -7.04 19.90 10.11
C LEU A 79 -8.17 19.30 10.95
N THR A 80 -9.15 18.74 10.25
CA THR A 80 -10.27 17.98 10.83
C THR A 80 -9.81 16.61 11.32
N LYS A 81 -10.45 16.07 12.37
CA LYS A 81 -10.19 14.72 12.93
C LYS A 81 -10.13 13.61 11.86
N THR A 82 -10.91 13.73 10.78
CA THR A 82 -10.93 12.79 9.66
C THR A 82 -9.60 12.67 8.91
N VAL A 83 -8.90 13.79 8.67
CA VAL A 83 -7.61 13.77 7.95
C VAL A 83 -6.49 13.18 8.81
N TRP A 84 -6.63 13.31 10.13
CA TRP A 84 -5.75 12.67 11.11
C TRP A 84 -5.85 11.14 11.02
N LEU A 85 -7.08 10.60 10.97
CA LEU A 85 -7.31 9.16 10.80
C LEU A 85 -6.77 8.63 9.46
N MET A 86 -6.94 9.39 8.37
CA MET A 86 -6.40 9.03 7.06
C MET A 86 -4.87 8.94 7.05
N ASN A 87 -4.19 9.94 7.63
CA ASN A 87 -2.72 9.94 7.73
C ASN A 87 -2.23 8.81 8.64
N ALA A 88 -2.91 8.53 9.75
CA ALA A 88 -2.57 7.38 10.59
C ALA A 88 -2.67 6.06 9.81
N GLY A 89 -3.72 5.87 9.00
CA GLY A 89 -3.87 4.70 8.14
C GLY A 89 -2.79 4.61 7.05
N MET A 90 -2.42 5.74 6.44
CA MET A 90 -1.33 5.80 5.45
C MET A 90 0.01 5.37 6.06
N ILE A 91 0.35 5.90 7.24
CA ILE A 91 1.57 5.54 7.96
C ILE A 91 1.53 4.05 8.30
N ALA A 92 0.45 3.55 8.90
CA ALA A 92 0.33 2.14 9.26
C ALA A 92 0.53 1.19 8.07
N LEU A 93 -0.11 1.48 6.92
CA LEU A 93 0.00 0.64 5.72
C LEU A 93 1.38 0.74 5.06
N THR A 94 1.97 1.94 4.97
CA THR A 94 3.32 2.11 4.40
C THR A 94 4.37 1.43 5.27
N SER A 95 4.24 1.54 6.59
CA SER A 95 5.10 0.85 7.55
C SER A 95 4.94 -0.66 7.46
N ALA A 96 3.72 -1.17 7.32
CA ALA A 96 3.46 -2.59 7.13
C ALA A 96 4.06 -3.12 5.82
N TYR A 97 3.96 -2.36 4.72
CA TYR A 97 4.58 -2.72 3.44
C TYR A 97 6.12 -2.71 3.52
N GLY A 98 6.71 -1.65 4.09
CA GLY A 98 8.16 -1.56 4.29
C GLY A 98 8.69 -2.66 5.20
N GLY A 99 8.03 -2.87 6.35
CA GLY A 99 8.37 -3.94 7.30
C GLY A 99 8.24 -5.33 6.69
N TYR A 100 7.17 -5.59 5.91
CA TYR A 100 7.02 -6.86 5.21
C TYR A 100 8.15 -7.10 4.20
N THR A 101 8.53 -6.06 3.46
CA THR A 101 9.57 -6.14 2.42
C THR A 101 10.97 -6.32 3.01
N TRP A 102 11.27 -5.73 4.18
CA TRP A 102 12.56 -5.90 4.88
C TRP A 102 12.67 -7.18 5.71
N MET A 103 11.58 -7.62 6.34
CA MET A 103 11.60 -8.80 7.22
C MET A 103 11.45 -10.12 6.46
N ASN A 104 10.88 -10.10 5.26
CA ASN A 104 10.68 -11.31 4.46
C ASN A 104 11.50 -11.21 3.17
N SER A 105 12.02 -12.33 2.73
CA SER A 105 12.67 -12.48 1.42
C SER A 105 11.91 -13.49 0.55
N ALA A 106 12.14 -13.44 -0.77
CA ALA A 106 11.56 -14.38 -1.72
C ALA A 106 11.92 -15.85 -1.41
N ASP A 107 13.07 -16.06 -0.76
CA ASP A 107 13.55 -17.36 -0.29
C ASP A 107 12.74 -17.90 0.90
N GLU A 108 12.28 -17.03 1.79
CA GLU A 108 11.58 -17.42 3.01
C GLU A 108 10.07 -17.56 2.78
N VAL A 109 9.50 -16.70 1.94
CA VAL A 109 8.08 -16.71 1.59
C VAL A 109 7.92 -16.86 0.09
N ARG A 110 7.54 -18.05 -0.37
CA ARG A 110 7.27 -18.30 -1.81
C ARG A 110 6.28 -17.33 -2.44
N ALA A 111 5.28 -16.86 -1.70
CA ALA A 111 4.29 -15.88 -2.18
C ALA A 111 4.75 -14.41 -2.05
N TYR A 112 6.02 -14.14 -1.73
CA TYR A 112 6.55 -12.82 -1.40
C TYR A 112 6.24 -11.78 -2.47
N TYR A 113 6.57 -12.04 -3.74
CA TYR A 113 6.34 -11.06 -4.82
C TYR A 113 4.85 -10.75 -5.06
N PHE A 114 3.97 -11.72 -4.84
CA PHE A 114 2.53 -11.50 -4.95
C PHE A 114 2.00 -10.66 -3.79
N ILE A 115 2.45 -10.96 -2.57
CA ILE A 115 2.00 -10.25 -1.37
C ILE A 115 2.58 -8.82 -1.36
N SER A 116 3.86 -8.65 -1.72
CA SER A 116 4.49 -7.33 -1.80
C SER A 116 3.85 -6.47 -2.90
N ALA A 117 3.49 -7.03 -4.05
CA ALA A 117 2.76 -6.31 -5.09
C ALA A 117 1.37 -5.85 -4.61
N ILE A 118 0.63 -6.72 -3.92
CA ILE A 118 -0.70 -6.37 -3.39
C ILE A 118 -0.59 -5.32 -2.28
N LEU A 119 0.35 -5.47 -1.34
CA LEU A 119 0.59 -4.51 -0.26
C LEU A 119 1.07 -3.16 -0.79
N GLY A 120 1.96 -3.17 -1.78
CA GLY A 120 2.42 -1.97 -2.46
C GLY A 120 1.27 -1.24 -3.17
N GLY A 121 0.42 -1.98 -3.88
CA GLY A 121 -0.78 -1.44 -4.53
C GLY A 121 -1.77 -0.82 -3.53
N VAL A 122 -2.09 -1.51 -2.44
CA VAL A 122 -2.96 -0.99 -1.36
C VAL A 122 -2.36 0.27 -0.74
N SER A 123 -1.05 0.27 -0.48
CA SER A 123 -0.36 1.43 0.09
C SER A 123 -0.39 2.63 -0.87
N LEU A 124 -0.22 2.41 -2.17
CA LEU A 124 -0.31 3.46 -3.19
C LEU A 124 -1.70 4.08 -3.23
N ILE A 125 -2.75 3.25 -3.21
CA ILE A 125 -4.14 3.71 -3.18
C ILE A 125 -4.40 4.57 -1.93
N GLN A 126 -3.88 4.15 -0.76
CA GLN A 126 -4.02 4.91 0.48
C GLN A 126 -3.26 6.25 0.43
N VAL A 127 -2.07 6.29 -0.16
CA VAL A 127 -1.29 7.53 -0.39
C VAL A 127 -2.09 8.50 -1.26
N VAL A 128 -2.65 8.03 -2.38
CA VAL A 128 -3.48 8.85 -3.29
C VAL A 128 -4.75 9.36 -2.58
N LYS A 129 -5.43 8.50 -1.81
CA LYS A 129 -6.60 8.91 -1.01
C LYS A 129 -6.27 9.99 0.00
N THR A 130 -5.13 9.87 0.69
CA THR A 130 -4.65 10.85 1.66
C THR A 130 -4.33 12.18 0.97
N TRP A 131 -3.67 12.14 -0.19
CA TRP A 131 -3.41 13.33 -1.01
C TRP A 131 -4.69 14.06 -1.41
N ILE A 132 -5.68 13.33 -1.97
CA ILE A 132 -6.98 13.91 -2.38
C ILE A 132 -7.71 14.48 -1.15
N GLY A 133 -7.72 13.76 -0.02
CA GLY A 133 -8.33 14.21 1.23
C GLY A 133 -7.76 15.55 1.70
N MET A 134 -6.44 15.71 1.63
CA MET A 134 -5.77 16.96 1.99
C MET A 134 -6.07 18.11 1.02
N LEU A 135 -6.18 17.84 -0.29
CA LEU A 135 -6.57 18.86 -1.28
C LEU A 135 -8.01 19.34 -1.11
N VAL A 136 -8.95 18.43 -0.83
CA VAL A 136 -10.37 18.77 -0.62
C VAL A 136 -10.55 19.66 0.62
N CYS A 137 -9.85 19.36 1.72
CA CYS A 137 -9.86 20.21 2.92
C CYS A 137 -9.30 21.62 2.65
N ARG A 138 -8.37 21.77 1.70
CA ARG A 138 -7.86 23.08 1.30
C ARG A 138 -8.88 23.89 0.50
N HIS A 139 -9.53 23.28 -0.51
CA HIS A 139 -10.51 23.96 -1.36
C HIS A 139 -11.80 24.36 -0.61
N GLY A 140 -12.29 23.51 0.29
CA GLY A 140 -13.47 23.81 1.10
C GLY A 140 -13.30 25.03 2.01
N ARG A 141 -12.05 25.50 2.22
CA ARG A 141 -11.74 26.65 3.07
C ARG A 141 -11.45 27.95 2.31
N GLN A 142 -11.13 27.88 1.01
CA GLN A 142 -10.97 29.09 0.18
C GLN A 142 -12.33 29.68 -0.28
N GLY A 143 -13.43 28.93 -0.18
CA GLY A 143 -14.78 29.42 -0.48
C GLY A 143 -15.55 30.00 0.72
N MET A 144 -14.89 30.21 1.86
CA MET A 144 -15.47 30.82 3.08
C MET A 144 -14.67 32.05 3.55
N GLY A 145 -13.80 32.59 2.69
CA GLY A 145 -13.03 33.82 2.94
C GLY A 145 -13.64 34.99 2.20
#